data_AF-A0A950SBP7-F1
#
_entry.id   AF-A0A950SBP7-F1
#
_cell.length_a   1.000
_cell.length_b   1.000
_cell.length_c   1.000
_cell.angle_alpha   90.00
_cell.angle_beta   90.00
_cell.angle_gamma   90.00
#
_symmetry.space_group_name_H-M   'P 1'
#
loop_
_entity.id
_entity.type
_entity.pdbx_description
1 polymer ?
#
loop_
_entity_poly.entity_id
_entity_poly.type
_entity_poly.pdbx_seq_one_letter_code
_entity_poly.pdbx_strand_id
1 'polypeptide(L)'
;MSRAHEVRTLLRGALRPPENDSAFLLDVHRRAVSTERMARYDDSHAVDLVIVGAGAGGGTLAQRLARRGWKVVVLESGPFWDPDEDWVSDEAGSHRLYWTDERITGGEDPVELGKNNSGHGVGGSMVHYAGYCPRFHPSDFEVRTRDGVGEDWPISYWELKRHYERLELELPVSGDYWPWGDPHRYPHTPHPIAGGAEAAVGGAEKLGIMMKVGPVGITNGSFGNRPHCIYRGFCLQGCKVNAKASPLVTHIPDAIAHGAEIRADCMVTAVEFDDASGRVTGVRYIHDGSERMQRADAVAVAGYSIETPRLLLNSTSKRFPHGLANQNDQVGRCVMVQGAPHVAARFPEEARMYKMPPPEISSEQFYETDPARGFVRGFAIQTVGPLPIEHAQHVLGHGHWGQALRAYMRDYNHWYTLGVLCELLPLPENRVTVSSEVKDQNGIPVARMDYSQCENDRKNIAFAKQTLKDIYEAGGAQDTL
;
A
#
# COMPACT_ATOMS: atom_id res chain seq x y z
N MET A 1 30.49 0.49 19.77
CA MET A 1 30.13 -0.86 19.28
C MET A 1 31.41 -1.66 19.07
N SER A 2 31.47 -2.95 19.44
CA SER A 2 32.70 -3.74 19.27
C SER A 2 32.87 -4.23 17.82
N ARG A 3 34.11 -4.39 17.37
CA ARG A 3 34.47 -4.92 16.02
C ARG A 3 33.77 -6.24 15.67
N ALA A 4 33.43 -7.07 16.67
CA ALA A 4 32.72 -8.33 16.46
C ALA A 4 31.25 -8.13 16.09
N HIS A 5 30.63 -7.01 16.50
CA HIS A 5 29.28 -6.64 16.11
C HIS A 5 29.23 -6.25 14.63
N GLU A 6 30.16 -5.39 14.17
CA GLU A 6 30.26 -4.98 12.76
C GLU A 6 30.45 -6.15 11.79
N VAL A 7 31.30 -7.13 12.15
CA VAL A 7 31.53 -8.33 11.32
C VAL A 7 30.29 -9.23 11.25
N ARG A 8 29.53 -9.37 12.34
CA ARG A 8 28.25 -10.12 12.33
C ARG A 8 27.17 -9.41 11.50
N THR A 9 27.14 -8.08 11.52
CA THR A 9 26.22 -7.27 10.71
C THR A 9 26.53 -7.43 9.21
N LEU A 10 27.82 -7.48 8.84
CA LEU A 10 28.26 -7.67 7.46
C LEU A 10 27.89 -9.08 6.91
N LEU A 11 28.00 -10.11 7.74
CA LEU A 11 27.74 -11.51 7.35
C LEU A 11 26.26 -11.89 7.26
N ARG A 12 25.34 -11.07 7.79
CA ARG A 12 23.87 -11.29 7.74
C ARG A 12 23.16 -10.43 6.68
N GLY A 13 23.89 -10.02 5.63
CA GLY A 13 23.30 -9.36 4.46
C GLY A 13 22.75 -7.95 4.70
N ALA A 14 23.16 -7.27 5.77
CA ALA A 14 22.56 -6.00 6.16
C ALA A 14 23.24 -4.80 5.47
N LEU A 15 23.03 -4.65 4.16
CA LEU A 15 23.03 -3.30 3.57
C LEU A 15 21.82 -2.57 4.15
N ARG A 16 22.06 -1.70 5.14
CA ARG A 16 21.00 -0.95 5.82
C ARG A 16 21.44 0.50 6.03
N PRO A 17 20.50 1.46 6.16
CA PRO A 17 20.88 2.78 6.61
C PRO A 17 21.30 2.72 8.09
N PRO A 18 22.29 3.53 8.52
CA PRO A 18 22.71 3.61 9.91
C PRO A 18 21.56 3.97 10.89
N GLU A 19 20.53 4.66 10.39
CA GLU A 19 19.42 5.20 11.15
C GLU A 19 18.17 4.29 11.13
N ASN A 20 18.35 2.98 11.06
CA ASN A 20 17.27 2.01 11.20
C ASN A 20 17.79 0.70 11.80
N ASP A 21 17.40 0.40 13.05
CA ASP A 21 17.83 -0.80 13.76
C ASP A 21 16.78 -1.93 13.75
N SER A 22 15.64 -1.71 13.09
CA SER A 22 14.49 -2.63 13.05
C SER A 22 14.84 -4.06 12.66
N ALA A 23 15.80 -4.22 11.75
CA ALA A 23 16.31 -5.52 11.32
C ALA A 23 16.75 -6.42 12.50
N PHE A 24 17.12 -5.83 13.65
CA PHE A 24 17.62 -6.56 14.82
C PHE A 24 16.73 -6.42 16.07
N LEU A 25 15.65 -5.65 15.98
CA LEU A 25 14.73 -5.41 17.11
C LEU A 25 13.61 -6.45 17.19
N LEU A 26 13.37 -7.19 16.12
CA LEU A 26 12.44 -8.32 16.13
C LEU A 26 13.05 -9.52 16.85
N ASP A 27 12.23 -10.25 17.58
CA ASP A 27 12.61 -11.53 18.18
C ASP A 27 12.76 -12.61 17.10
N VAL A 28 13.68 -13.56 17.31
CA VAL A 28 13.97 -14.62 16.33
C VAL A 28 13.06 -15.85 16.47
N HIS A 29 12.30 -15.93 17.57
CA HIS A 29 11.40 -17.02 17.91
C HIS A 29 9.94 -16.59 18.02
N ARG A 30 9.68 -15.31 18.30
CA ARG A 30 8.35 -14.69 18.31
C ARG A 30 8.22 -13.67 17.18
N ARG A 31 7.09 -13.69 16.48
CA ARG A 31 6.81 -12.78 15.37
C ARG A 31 6.12 -11.50 15.82
N ALA A 32 5.48 -11.50 16.99
CA ALA A 32 4.93 -10.31 17.61
C ALA A 32 6.02 -9.24 17.82
N VAL A 33 5.66 -7.97 17.61
CA VAL A 33 6.53 -6.84 17.96
C VAL A 33 6.48 -6.64 19.47
N SER A 34 7.64 -6.61 20.12
CA SER A 34 7.70 -6.35 21.56
C SER A 34 7.30 -4.90 21.87
N THR A 35 6.38 -4.75 22.83
CA THR A 35 5.92 -3.45 23.35
C THR A 35 6.52 -3.12 24.71
N GLU A 36 7.42 -3.94 25.26
CA GLU A 36 7.98 -3.78 26.60
C GLU A 36 8.73 -2.46 26.80
N ARG A 37 9.36 -1.94 25.74
CA ARG A 37 10.11 -0.68 25.75
C ARG A 37 9.29 0.53 25.32
N MET A 38 8.00 0.33 25.03
CA MET A 38 7.14 1.40 24.55
C MET A 38 6.94 2.45 25.64
N ALA A 39 7.13 3.71 25.26
CA ALA A 39 6.87 4.81 26.15
C ALA A 39 5.38 4.86 26.53
N ARG A 40 5.08 5.50 27.66
CA ARG A 40 3.72 5.79 28.11
C ARG A 40 3.63 7.26 28.46
N TYR A 41 2.84 7.99 27.69
CA TYR A 41 2.56 9.39 27.93
C TYR A 41 1.15 9.54 28.51
N ASP A 42 0.98 10.45 29.45
CA ASP A 42 -0.33 10.75 30.02
C ASP A 42 -1.11 11.69 29.08
N ASP A 43 -2.41 11.46 28.94
CA ASP A 43 -3.31 12.23 28.06
C ASP A 43 -3.34 13.74 28.42
N SER A 44 -3.10 14.09 29.70
CA SER A 44 -3.11 15.47 30.18
C SER A 44 -1.85 16.25 29.81
N HIS A 45 -0.76 15.59 29.41
CA HIS A 45 0.50 16.23 29.05
C HIS A 45 0.64 16.39 27.54
N ALA A 46 1.07 17.58 27.10
CA ALA A 46 1.40 17.80 25.71
C ALA A 46 2.64 16.98 25.31
N VAL A 47 2.51 16.26 24.20
CA VAL A 47 3.64 15.62 23.51
C VAL A 47 4.06 16.50 22.32
N ASP A 48 5.27 16.27 21.80
CA ASP A 48 5.78 17.08 20.69
C ASP A 48 4.98 16.81 19.40
N LEU A 49 4.53 15.57 19.20
CA LEU A 49 3.72 15.18 18.04
C LEU A 49 2.73 14.05 18.36
N VAL A 50 1.48 14.25 17.96
CA VAL A 50 0.52 13.16 17.76
C VAL A 50 0.41 12.82 16.28
N ILE A 51 0.46 11.52 15.97
CA ILE A 51 0.26 10.98 14.64
C ILE A 51 -1.03 10.17 14.63
N VAL A 52 -1.93 10.47 13.69
CA VAL A 52 -3.19 9.75 13.49
C VAL A 52 -3.00 8.71 12.39
N GLY A 53 -2.94 7.43 12.77
CA GLY A 53 -2.72 6.28 11.89
C GLY A 53 -1.29 5.74 11.95
N ALA A 54 -1.16 4.42 12.15
CA ALA A 54 0.11 3.71 12.24
C ALA A 54 0.49 2.98 10.93
N GLY A 55 0.03 3.49 9.79
CA GLY A 55 0.33 2.98 8.45
C GLY A 55 1.72 3.40 7.91
N ALA A 56 1.90 3.33 6.59
CA ALA A 56 3.17 3.64 5.91
C ALA A 56 3.75 5.01 6.28
N GLY A 57 2.94 6.07 6.13
CA GLY A 57 3.35 7.43 6.45
C GLY A 57 3.56 7.64 7.95
N GLY A 58 2.58 7.24 8.77
CA GLY A 58 2.61 7.47 10.21
C GLY A 58 3.71 6.70 10.93
N GLY A 59 3.90 5.41 10.62
CA GLY A 59 4.97 4.60 11.19
C GLY A 59 6.36 5.12 10.81
N THR A 60 6.56 5.51 9.54
CA THR A 60 7.83 6.11 9.09
C THR A 60 8.11 7.42 9.82
N LEU A 61 7.12 8.32 9.90
CA LEU A 61 7.27 9.62 10.59
C LEU A 61 7.56 9.43 12.08
N ALA A 62 6.84 8.53 12.75
CA ALA A 62 7.04 8.20 14.16
C ALA A 62 8.48 7.80 14.42
N GLN A 63 9.01 6.90 13.59
CA GLN A 63 10.38 6.43 13.69
C GLN A 63 11.41 7.54 13.52
N ARG A 64 11.26 8.40 12.50
CA ARG A 64 12.20 9.52 12.29
C ARG A 64 12.25 10.48 13.47
N LEU A 65 11.10 10.82 14.04
CA LEU A 65 11.01 11.82 15.09
C LEU A 65 11.36 11.26 16.47
N ALA A 66 10.96 10.03 16.78
CA ALA A 66 11.39 9.35 18.00
C ALA A 66 12.91 9.22 18.08
N ARG A 67 13.59 8.86 16.98
CA ARG A 67 15.07 8.84 16.93
C ARG A 67 15.72 10.20 17.17
N ARG A 68 14.99 11.30 16.94
CA ARG A 68 15.43 12.67 17.25
C ARG A 68 15.08 13.11 18.67
N GLY A 69 14.53 12.22 19.49
CA GLY A 69 14.17 12.47 20.88
C GLY A 69 12.82 13.15 21.08
N TRP A 70 11.98 13.21 20.04
CA TRP A 70 10.63 13.76 20.18
C TRP A 70 9.74 12.78 20.95
N LYS A 71 8.88 13.30 21.82
CA LYS A 71 7.76 12.57 22.43
C LYS A 71 6.68 12.41 21.37
N VAL A 72 6.56 11.19 20.86
CA VAL A 72 5.61 10.85 19.79
C VAL A 72 4.56 9.89 20.33
N VAL A 73 3.29 10.22 20.14
CA VAL A 73 2.15 9.32 20.33
C VAL A 73 1.52 9.03 18.97
N VAL A 74 1.35 7.75 18.63
CA VAL A 74 0.62 7.31 17.44
C VAL A 74 -0.69 6.69 17.89
N LEU A 75 -1.80 7.18 17.36
CA LEU A 75 -3.15 6.64 17.61
C LEU A 75 -3.59 5.86 16.36
N GLU A 76 -3.90 4.59 16.53
CA GLU A 76 -4.34 3.68 15.46
C GLU A 76 -5.72 3.14 15.79
N SER A 77 -6.65 3.18 14.82
CA SER A 77 -8.03 2.77 15.05
C SER A 77 -8.19 1.26 15.18
N GLY A 78 -7.28 0.47 14.61
CA GLY A 78 -7.32 -0.98 14.67
C GLY A 78 -6.35 -1.60 15.67
N PRO A 79 -6.28 -2.93 15.70
CA PRO A 79 -5.52 -3.66 16.72
C PRO A 79 -4.01 -3.54 16.53
N PHE A 80 -3.28 -3.80 17.61
CA PHE A 80 -1.87 -4.12 17.52
C PHE A 80 -1.73 -5.61 17.21
N TRP A 81 -1.48 -5.90 15.95
CA TRP A 81 -1.39 -7.25 15.44
C TRP A 81 -0.26 -8.12 16.04
N ASP A 82 -0.58 -9.38 16.32
CA ASP A 82 0.38 -10.46 16.63
C ASP A 82 0.43 -11.50 15.50
N PRO A 83 1.44 -11.49 14.61
CA PRO A 83 1.52 -12.45 13.52
C PRO A 83 1.63 -13.94 13.91
N ASP A 84 1.88 -14.28 15.19
CA ASP A 84 1.79 -15.66 15.67
C ASP A 84 0.34 -16.12 15.86
N GLU A 85 -0.54 -15.24 16.36
CA GLU A 85 -1.93 -15.54 16.68
C GLU A 85 -2.89 -15.15 15.54
N ASP A 86 -2.61 -14.02 14.92
CA ASP A 86 -3.54 -13.31 14.06
C ASP A 86 -3.46 -13.76 12.59
N TRP A 87 -2.30 -14.24 12.14
CA TRP A 87 -2.05 -14.53 10.72
C TRP A 87 -2.42 -15.97 10.42
N VAL A 88 -3.51 -16.15 9.67
CA VAL A 88 -3.96 -17.44 9.20
C VAL A 88 -3.51 -17.69 7.76
N SER A 89 -3.27 -18.94 7.42
CA SER A 89 -3.03 -19.35 6.02
C SER A 89 -4.32 -19.84 5.40
N ASP A 90 -5.33 -19.00 5.51
CA ASP A 90 -6.67 -19.22 5.01
C ASP A 90 -7.16 -17.88 4.44
N GLU A 91 -7.58 -17.90 3.18
CA GLU A 91 -7.94 -16.69 2.45
C GLU A 91 -9.17 -16.02 3.09
N ALA A 92 -10.18 -16.80 3.46
CA ALA A 92 -11.39 -16.29 4.12
C ALA A 92 -11.07 -15.76 5.53
N GLY A 93 -10.25 -16.46 6.31
CA GLY A 93 -9.88 -16.05 7.65
C GLY A 93 -9.02 -14.77 7.71
N SER A 94 -8.45 -14.35 6.58
CA SER A 94 -7.58 -13.16 6.49
C SER A 94 -8.35 -11.85 6.32
N HIS A 95 -9.67 -11.90 6.11
CA HIS A 95 -10.51 -10.71 5.90
C HIS A 95 -10.47 -9.67 7.03
N ARG A 96 -10.08 -10.08 8.25
CA ARG A 96 -9.92 -9.20 9.42
C ARG A 96 -8.80 -8.16 9.29
N LEU A 97 -7.91 -8.30 8.32
CA LEU A 97 -6.86 -7.31 8.03
C LEU A 97 -7.41 -6.09 7.28
N TYR A 98 -8.60 -6.20 6.72
CA TYR A 98 -9.23 -5.15 5.94
C TYR A 98 -10.08 -4.27 6.83
N TRP A 99 -10.11 -2.97 6.53
CA TRP A 99 -11.02 -2.06 7.20
C TRP A 99 -12.39 -2.15 6.53
N THR A 100 -13.33 -2.85 7.16
CA THR A 100 -14.65 -3.16 6.57
C THR A 100 -15.79 -2.26 7.05
N ASP A 101 -15.51 -1.28 7.92
CA ASP A 101 -16.50 -0.32 8.38
C ASP A 101 -17.21 0.38 7.20
N GLU A 102 -18.46 0.74 7.43
CA GLU A 102 -19.33 1.31 6.42
C GLU A 102 -18.75 2.59 5.83
N ARG A 103 -18.65 2.61 4.49
CA ARG A 103 -18.49 3.82 3.68
C ARG A 103 -19.50 3.81 2.57
N ILE A 104 -19.91 5.00 2.16
CA ILE A 104 -20.79 5.16 1.00
C ILE A 104 -19.91 5.29 -0.24
N THR A 105 -20.24 4.57 -1.30
CA THR A 105 -19.58 4.68 -2.61
C THR A 105 -20.58 5.17 -3.63
N GLY A 106 -20.19 6.15 -4.45
CA GLY A 106 -21.03 6.77 -5.48
C GLY A 106 -20.24 7.17 -6.71
N GLY A 107 -20.81 8.07 -7.51
CA GLY A 107 -20.31 8.41 -8.84
C GLY A 107 -20.84 7.48 -9.94
N GLU A 108 -20.36 7.65 -11.16
CA GLU A 108 -20.77 6.86 -12.33
C GLU A 108 -20.09 5.48 -12.37
N ASP A 109 -18.88 5.39 -11.80
CA ASP A 109 -18.06 4.18 -11.79
C ASP A 109 -17.63 3.87 -10.33
N PRO A 110 -18.58 3.57 -9.42
CA PRO A 110 -18.30 3.47 -7.98
C PRO A 110 -17.24 2.40 -7.66
N VAL A 111 -16.29 2.77 -6.79
CA VAL A 111 -15.24 1.86 -6.31
C VAL A 111 -15.66 1.24 -4.99
N GLU A 112 -15.87 -0.07 -4.97
CA GLU A 112 -16.22 -0.80 -3.74
C GLU A 112 -15.07 -0.73 -2.71
N LEU A 113 -15.38 -0.33 -1.47
CA LEU A 113 -14.44 -0.27 -0.35
C LEU A 113 -14.64 -1.46 0.60
N GLY A 114 -13.66 -1.73 1.47
CA GLY A 114 -13.77 -2.79 2.48
C GLY A 114 -13.18 -4.14 2.09
N LYS A 115 -12.34 -4.18 1.05
CA LYS A 115 -11.55 -5.35 0.65
C LYS A 115 -10.06 -5.07 0.88
N ASN A 116 -9.18 -5.73 0.12
CA ASN A 116 -7.74 -5.50 0.12
C ASN A 116 -7.29 -4.06 -0.22
N ASN A 117 -8.21 -3.11 -0.44
CA ASN A 117 -7.92 -1.70 -0.70
C ASN A 117 -7.88 -0.82 0.57
N SER A 118 -8.33 -1.33 1.73
CA SER A 118 -8.38 -0.57 2.99
C SER A 118 -7.77 -1.40 4.12
N GLY A 119 -6.71 -0.92 4.78
CA GLY A 119 -6.06 -1.63 5.90
C GLY A 119 -6.40 -1.05 7.25
N HIS A 120 -6.50 -1.93 8.25
CA HIS A 120 -6.84 -1.58 9.63
C HIS A 120 -5.79 -2.14 10.60
N GLY A 121 -5.43 -1.37 11.63
CA GLY A 121 -4.48 -1.78 12.65
C GLY A 121 -3.03 -1.40 12.37
N VAL A 122 -2.15 -1.68 13.34
CA VAL A 122 -0.76 -1.20 13.34
C VAL A 122 0.00 -1.75 12.15
N GLY A 123 0.55 -0.85 11.31
CA GLY A 123 1.17 -1.17 10.03
C GLY A 123 0.31 -0.80 8.80
N GLY A 124 -1.00 -0.61 8.98
CA GLY A 124 -1.94 -0.21 7.94
C GLY A 124 -1.95 -1.15 6.73
N SER A 125 -2.30 -0.62 5.55
CA SER A 125 -2.44 -1.42 4.32
C SER A 125 -1.15 -2.13 3.89
N MET A 126 0.04 -1.70 4.31
CA MET A 126 1.29 -2.44 4.02
C MET A 126 1.40 -3.78 4.75
N VAL A 127 0.54 -4.06 5.74
CA VAL A 127 0.42 -5.42 6.28
C VAL A 127 -0.10 -6.38 5.21
N HIS A 128 -1.01 -5.92 4.35
CA HIS A 128 -1.69 -6.73 3.33
C HIS A 128 -1.48 -6.26 1.88
N TYR A 129 -0.54 -5.35 1.61
CA TYR A 129 -0.09 -5.07 0.24
C TYR A 129 0.71 -6.23 -0.39
N ALA A 130 0.88 -6.18 -1.71
CA ALA A 130 1.59 -7.21 -2.47
C ALA A 130 3.12 -7.25 -2.23
N GLY A 131 3.70 -6.20 -1.65
CA GLY A 131 5.16 -6.04 -1.52
C GLY A 131 5.77 -5.12 -2.59
N TYR A 132 5.03 -4.75 -3.64
CA TYR A 132 5.55 -3.99 -4.77
C TYR A 132 6.10 -2.61 -4.36
N CYS A 133 7.29 -2.26 -4.82
CA CYS A 133 8.02 -1.04 -4.42
C CYS A 133 8.64 -0.31 -5.63
N PRO A 134 7.84 0.14 -6.62
CA PRO A 134 8.34 0.96 -7.72
C PRO A 134 8.66 2.39 -7.23
N ARG A 135 9.42 3.14 -8.04
CA ARG A 135 9.58 4.60 -7.88
C ARG A 135 8.66 5.32 -8.86
N PHE A 136 8.19 6.51 -8.50
CA PHE A 136 7.70 7.45 -9.52
C PHE A 136 8.80 7.76 -10.54
N HIS A 137 8.42 8.07 -11.77
CA HIS A 137 9.29 8.58 -12.81
C HIS A 137 9.49 10.10 -12.66
N PRO A 138 10.60 10.67 -13.20
CA PRO A 138 10.74 12.11 -13.29
C PRO A 138 9.56 12.82 -13.96
N SER A 139 8.94 12.19 -14.97
CA SER A 139 7.77 12.71 -15.69
C SER A 139 6.53 12.85 -14.81
N ASP A 140 6.40 12.09 -13.72
CA ASP A 140 5.25 12.18 -12.79
C ASP A 140 5.22 13.50 -12.01
N PHE A 141 6.34 14.22 -11.98
CA PHE A 141 6.46 15.51 -11.32
C PHE A 141 6.12 16.69 -12.25
N GLU A 142 5.95 16.42 -13.55
CA GLU A 142 5.80 17.41 -14.63
C GLU A 142 4.59 17.12 -15.53
N VAL A 143 3.55 16.45 -15.00
CA VAL A 143 2.41 15.93 -15.78
C VAL A 143 1.62 17.05 -16.47
N ARG A 144 1.41 18.20 -15.82
CA ARG A 144 0.74 19.33 -16.47
C ARG A 144 1.61 19.90 -17.59
N THR A 145 2.88 20.15 -17.30
CA THR A 145 3.79 20.75 -18.28
C THR A 145 4.00 19.85 -19.50
N ARG A 146 4.07 18.53 -19.32
CA ARG A 146 4.36 17.56 -20.39
C ARG A 146 3.11 17.09 -21.12
N ASP A 147 2.06 16.75 -20.38
CA ASP A 147 0.88 16.05 -20.90
C ASP A 147 -0.38 16.93 -20.95
N GLY A 148 -0.34 18.13 -20.36
CA GLY A 148 -1.47 19.08 -20.36
C GLY A 148 -2.63 18.68 -19.44
N VAL A 149 -2.43 17.68 -18.57
CA VAL A 149 -3.43 17.16 -17.63
C VAL A 149 -2.91 17.22 -16.19
N GLY A 150 -3.81 17.17 -15.22
CA GLY A 150 -3.45 17.17 -13.80
C GLY A 150 -2.62 18.40 -13.39
N GLU A 151 -1.72 18.18 -12.42
CA GLU A 151 -0.90 19.23 -11.84
C GLU A 151 0.59 18.84 -11.83
N ASP A 152 1.48 19.85 -11.86
CA ASP A 152 2.90 19.61 -11.63
C ASP A 152 3.16 19.62 -10.13
N TRP A 153 4.07 18.77 -9.68
CA TRP A 153 4.44 18.73 -8.27
C TRP A 153 5.29 19.97 -7.92
N PRO A 154 5.13 20.54 -6.71
CA PRO A 154 5.97 21.65 -6.25
C PRO A 154 7.38 21.22 -5.81
N ILE A 155 7.72 19.94 -6.03
CA ILE A 155 9.02 19.31 -5.77
C ILE A 155 9.36 18.43 -6.98
N SER A 156 10.62 18.09 -7.15
CA SER A 156 11.10 17.24 -8.23
C SER A 156 11.39 15.81 -7.77
N TYR A 157 11.44 14.87 -8.73
CA TYR A 157 11.96 13.52 -8.51
C TYR A 157 13.34 13.53 -7.83
N TRP A 158 14.21 14.47 -8.22
CA TRP A 158 15.58 14.56 -7.75
C TRP A 158 15.68 14.90 -6.26
N GLU A 159 14.71 15.64 -5.72
CA GLU A 159 14.61 15.90 -4.27
C GLU A 159 14.21 14.64 -3.50
N LEU A 160 13.39 13.77 -4.10
CA LEU A 160 12.91 12.53 -3.50
C LEU A 160 13.83 11.32 -3.74
N LYS A 161 14.71 11.35 -4.74
CA LYS A 161 15.56 10.21 -5.12
C LYS A 161 16.29 9.59 -3.92
N ARG A 162 16.94 10.41 -3.10
CA ARG A 162 17.64 9.94 -1.89
C ARG A 162 16.71 9.28 -0.87
N HIS A 163 15.44 9.65 -0.85
CA HIS A 163 14.43 9.09 0.04
C HIS A 163 13.94 7.74 -0.47
N TYR A 164 13.80 7.57 -1.80
CA TYR A 164 13.57 6.26 -2.41
C TYR A 164 14.72 5.29 -2.10
N GLU A 165 15.96 5.69 -2.39
CA GLU A 165 17.16 4.86 -2.13
C GLU A 165 17.28 4.49 -0.65
N ARG A 166 16.95 5.42 0.26
CA ARG A 166 16.93 5.15 1.69
C ARG A 166 15.83 4.14 2.07
N LEU A 167 14.60 4.31 1.58
CA LEU A 167 13.50 3.40 1.88
C LEU A 167 13.73 2.00 1.32
N GLU A 168 14.38 1.88 0.17
CA GLU A 168 14.74 0.58 -0.41
C GLU A 168 15.68 -0.21 0.48
N LEU A 169 16.59 0.44 1.20
CA LEU A 169 17.45 -0.20 2.20
C LEU A 169 16.71 -0.53 3.51
N GLU A 170 15.68 0.25 3.85
CA GLU A 170 14.87 0.03 5.06
C GLU A 170 13.83 -1.08 4.90
N LEU A 171 13.22 -1.17 3.71
CA LEU A 171 12.26 -2.20 3.31
C LEU A 171 12.91 -3.45 2.70
N PRO A 172 14.23 -3.62 2.92
CA PRO A 172 15.20 -4.28 2.02
C PRO A 172 14.62 -4.79 0.69
N VAL A 173 14.49 -3.88 -0.27
CA VAL A 173 13.86 -4.13 -1.57
C VAL A 173 14.76 -5.00 -2.45
N SER A 174 14.19 -6.08 -2.98
CA SER A 174 14.80 -6.95 -3.97
C SER A 174 14.22 -6.67 -5.34
N GLY A 175 15.05 -6.59 -6.37
CA GLY A 175 14.59 -6.36 -7.74
C GLY A 175 15.71 -6.44 -8.77
N ASP A 176 15.34 -6.48 -10.05
CA ASP A 176 16.30 -6.47 -11.16
C ASP A 176 16.89 -5.06 -11.39
N TYR A 177 17.82 -4.91 -12.33
CA TYR A 177 18.10 -3.61 -12.93
C TYR A 177 16.81 -3.07 -13.58
N TRP A 178 16.42 -1.86 -13.16
CA TRP A 178 15.21 -1.19 -13.63
C TRP A 178 15.57 -0.21 -14.75
N PRO A 179 15.09 -0.42 -15.99
CA PRO A 179 15.46 0.40 -17.13
C PRO A 179 14.55 1.61 -17.36
N TRP A 180 13.43 1.72 -16.64
CA TRP A 180 12.42 2.77 -16.82
C TRP A 180 12.59 3.90 -15.79
N GLY A 181 12.04 5.09 -16.11
CA GLY A 181 12.14 6.28 -15.27
C GLY A 181 13.58 6.81 -15.17
N ASP A 182 14.13 6.82 -13.94
CA ASP A 182 15.56 6.99 -13.67
C ASP A 182 16.20 5.60 -13.50
N PRO A 183 16.96 5.09 -14.49
CA PRO A 183 17.46 3.72 -14.44
C PRO A 183 18.37 3.46 -13.24
N HIS A 184 18.13 2.36 -12.53
CA HIS A 184 18.82 2.06 -11.28
C HIS A 184 18.87 0.55 -10.97
N ARG A 185 19.56 0.20 -9.88
CA ARG A 185 19.57 -1.15 -9.30
C ARG A 185 18.98 -1.10 -7.90
N TYR A 186 18.19 -2.10 -7.55
CA TYR A 186 17.73 -2.31 -6.18
C TYR A 186 18.86 -2.87 -5.29
N PRO A 187 18.79 -2.66 -3.96
CA PRO A 187 19.87 -3.04 -3.05
C PRO A 187 20.03 -4.56 -2.87
N HIS A 188 18.99 -5.35 -3.14
CA HIS A 188 19.02 -6.81 -3.06
C HIS A 188 18.69 -7.47 -4.40
N THR A 189 19.24 -8.66 -4.61
CA THR A 189 19.05 -9.45 -5.84
C THR A 189 17.59 -9.85 -6.04
N PRO A 190 17.09 -9.89 -7.29
CA PRO A 190 15.70 -10.26 -7.58
C PRO A 190 15.36 -11.67 -7.06
N HIS A 191 14.09 -11.89 -6.75
CA HIS A 191 13.56 -13.23 -6.47
C HIS A 191 13.53 -14.08 -7.75
N PRO A 192 13.57 -15.43 -7.63
CA PRO A 192 13.33 -16.30 -8.78
C PRO A 192 11.89 -16.15 -9.28
N ILE A 193 11.68 -16.50 -10.55
CA ILE A 193 10.36 -16.58 -11.17
C ILE A 193 9.89 -18.05 -11.25
N ALA A 194 8.57 -18.27 -11.24
CA ALA A 194 7.86 -19.52 -11.42
C ALA A 194 7.56 -19.77 -12.91
N GLY A 195 7.24 -21.02 -13.26
CA GLY A 195 7.02 -21.43 -14.65
C GLY A 195 5.87 -20.69 -15.36
N GLY A 196 4.81 -20.29 -14.64
CA GLY A 196 3.74 -19.47 -15.22
C GLY A 196 4.22 -18.10 -15.71
N ALA A 197 5.19 -17.50 -15.01
CA ALA A 197 5.82 -16.26 -15.42
C ALA A 197 6.66 -16.44 -16.69
N GLU A 198 7.33 -17.57 -16.87
CA GLU A 198 8.15 -17.85 -18.07
C GLU A 198 7.30 -17.84 -19.35
N ALA A 199 6.08 -18.39 -19.30
CA ALA A 199 5.16 -18.36 -20.44
C ALA A 199 4.72 -16.92 -20.79
N ALA A 200 4.41 -16.11 -19.77
CA ALA A 200 4.07 -14.70 -19.94
C ALA A 200 5.25 -13.86 -20.47
N VAL A 201 6.47 -14.08 -19.95
CA VAL A 201 7.70 -13.44 -20.45
C VAL A 201 7.95 -13.83 -21.90
N GLY A 202 7.87 -15.12 -22.24
CA GLY A 202 8.08 -15.58 -23.62
C GLY A 202 7.04 -15.03 -24.60
N GLY A 203 5.79 -14.85 -24.17
CA GLY A 203 4.76 -14.16 -24.95
C GLY A 203 5.08 -12.68 -25.16
N ALA A 204 5.47 -11.98 -24.10
CA ALA A 204 5.87 -10.57 -24.14
C ALA A 204 7.09 -10.33 -25.04
N GLU A 205 8.11 -11.19 -24.97
CA GLU A 205 9.33 -11.09 -25.79
C GLU A 205 9.03 -11.18 -27.29
N LYS A 206 8.10 -12.05 -27.71
CA LYS A 206 7.67 -12.17 -29.12
C LYS A 206 7.01 -10.88 -29.64
N LEU A 207 6.46 -10.06 -28.73
CA LEU A 207 5.85 -8.77 -29.03
C LEU A 207 6.82 -7.60 -28.82
N GLY A 208 8.06 -7.85 -28.42
CA GLY A 208 9.03 -6.81 -28.09
C GLY A 208 8.69 -6.04 -26.80
N ILE A 209 7.96 -6.68 -25.88
CA ILE A 209 7.62 -6.12 -24.57
C ILE A 209 8.63 -6.64 -23.54
N MET A 210 9.43 -5.73 -22.98
CA MET A 210 10.42 -6.07 -21.97
C MET A 210 9.75 -6.31 -20.62
N MET A 211 9.98 -7.50 -20.05
CA MET A 211 9.58 -7.85 -18.69
C MET A 211 10.80 -7.89 -17.76
N LYS A 212 10.59 -7.49 -16.50
CA LYS A 212 11.58 -7.50 -15.42
C LYS A 212 11.00 -8.15 -14.18
N VAL A 213 11.85 -8.71 -13.31
CA VAL A 213 11.39 -9.15 -11.98
C VAL A 213 11.00 -7.92 -11.18
N GLY A 214 9.75 -7.89 -10.71
CA GLY A 214 9.19 -6.72 -10.05
C GLY A 214 9.89 -6.41 -8.72
N PRO A 215 10.15 -5.13 -8.40
CA PRO A 215 10.73 -4.76 -7.12
C PRO A 215 9.78 -5.05 -5.96
N VAL A 216 10.27 -5.79 -4.97
CA VAL A 216 9.49 -6.11 -3.77
C VAL A 216 10.24 -5.77 -2.49
N GLY A 217 9.54 -5.21 -1.51
CA GLY A 217 9.99 -5.04 -0.12
C GLY A 217 10.08 -6.37 0.64
N ILE A 218 10.71 -7.36 0.02
CA ILE A 218 10.93 -8.70 0.52
C ILE A 218 12.38 -9.01 0.18
N THR A 219 13.20 -9.35 1.17
CA THR A 219 14.60 -9.68 0.92
C THR A 219 14.71 -11.07 0.29
N ASN A 220 15.46 -11.19 -0.80
CA ASN A 220 15.91 -12.49 -1.30
C ASN A 220 17.07 -13.02 -0.45
N GLY A 221 16.73 -13.47 0.76
CA GLY A 221 17.68 -13.89 1.79
C GLY A 221 17.21 -13.48 3.18
N SER A 222 18.10 -13.56 4.17
CA SER A 222 17.82 -13.03 5.51
C SER A 222 18.19 -11.55 5.62
N PHE A 223 17.44 -10.79 6.41
CA PHE A 223 17.77 -9.40 6.75
C PHE A 223 17.75 -9.22 8.27
N GLY A 224 18.92 -9.31 8.89
CA GLY A 224 19.05 -9.29 10.35
C GLY A 224 18.36 -10.49 11.02
N ASN A 225 17.29 -10.24 11.77
CA ASN A 225 16.43 -11.24 12.40
C ASN A 225 15.17 -11.55 11.56
N ARG A 226 14.93 -10.81 10.47
CA ARG A 226 13.84 -11.13 9.54
C ARG A 226 14.23 -12.33 8.68
N PRO A 227 13.39 -13.39 8.63
CA PRO A 227 13.69 -14.57 7.84
C PRO A 227 13.45 -14.31 6.35
N HIS A 228 13.95 -15.24 5.52
CA HIS A 228 13.74 -15.22 4.09
C HIS A 228 12.28 -15.54 3.71
N CYS A 229 11.88 -15.10 2.53
CA CYS A 229 10.59 -15.46 1.95
C CYS A 229 10.50 -16.97 1.72
N ILE A 230 9.42 -17.59 2.19
CA ILE A 230 9.12 -19.02 1.96
C ILE A 230 8.10 -19.23 0.83
N TYR A 231 7.88 -18.20 -0.02
CA TYR A 231 7.09 -18.26 -1.26
C TYR A 231 5.69 -18.87 -1.10
N ARG A 232 4.95 -18.41 -0.09
CA ARG A 232 3.59 -18.89 0.20
C ARG A 232 2.51 -18.30 -0.72
N GLY A 233 2.73 -17.13 -1.31
CA GLY A 233 1.71 -16.37 -2.07
C GLY A 233 0.77 -15.50 -1.25
N PHE A 234 0.74 -15.67 0.07
CA PHE A 234 -0.17 -14.96 0.98
C PHE A 234 0.29 -13.53 1.31
N CYS A 235 0.93 -12.84 0.36
CA CYS A 235 1.43 -11.49 0.57
C CYS A 235 0.28 -10.51 0.89
N LEU A 236 -0.87 -10.72 0.25
CA LEU A 236 -2.07 -9.92 0.42
C LEU A 236 -2.90 -10.30 1.67
N GLN A 237 -2.49 -11.33 2.40
CA GLN A 237 -3.20 -11.89 3.56
C GLN A 237 -2.36 -11.80 4.85
N GLY A 238 -1.35 -10.93 4.84
CA GLY A 238 -0.38 -10.83 5.94
C GLY A 238 0.76 -11.85 5.82
N CYS A 239 2.00 -11.36 5.89
CA CYS A 239 3.17 -12.24 5.79
C CYS A 239 3.41 -13.02 7.08
N LYS A 240 3.01 -14.29 7.12
CA LYS A 240 3.10 -15.16 8.31
C LYS A 240 4.51 -15.37 8.86
N VAL A 241 5.55 -15.05 8.10
CA VAL A 241 6.96 -15.22 8.54
C VAL A 241 7.67 -13.88 8.75
N ASN A 242 7.00 -12.73 8.61
CA ASN A 242 7.65 -11.41 8.69
C ASN A 242 8.78 -11.18 7.65
N ALA A 243 8.75 -11.89 6.53
CA ALA A 243 9.70 -11.67 5.42
C ALA A 243 9.36 -10.40 4.63
N LYS A 244 8.07 -10.14 4.38
CA LYS A 244 7.59 -8.93 3.69
C LYS A 244 7.62 -7.72 4.62
N ALA A 245 8.31 -6.69 4.20
CA ALA A 245 8.43 -5.44 4.93
C ALA A 245 7.07 -4.76 5.04
N SER A 246 6.81 -4.19 6.20
CA SER A 246 5.70 -3.28 6.47
C SER A 246 6.12 -2.39 7.65
N PRO A 247 5.42 -1.29 7.91
CA PRO A 247 5.71 -0.46 9.09
C PRO A 247 5.63 -1.26 10.38
N LEU A 248 4.71 -2.24 10.48
CA LEU A 248 4.58 -3.14 11.63
C LEU A 248 5.91 -3.82 12.00
N VAL A 249 6.66 -4.32 11.01
CA VAL A 249 7.91 -5.08 11.25
C VAL A 249 9.19 -4.28 10.90
N THR A 250 9.04 -3.01 10.51
CA THR A 250 10.15 -2.14 10.09
C THR A 250 10.18 -0.87 10.95
N HIS A 251 9.29 0.10 10.70
CA HIS A 251 9.40 1.41 11.35
C HIS A 251 8.90 1.43 12.80
N ILE A 252 7.81 0.71 13.10
CA ILE A 252 7.18 0.68 14.43
C ILE A 252 8.13 0.14 15.54
N PRO A 253 8.79 -1.03 15.39
CA PRO A 253 9.70 -1.52 16.43
C PRO A 253 10.86 -0.55 16.71
N ASP A 254 11.38 0.11 15.68
CA ASP A 254 12.45 1.09 15.82
C ASP A 254 11.96 2.39 16.46
N ALA A 255 10.74 2.84 16.15
CA ALA A 255 10.09 3.97 16.84
C ALA A 255 9.89 3.69 18.34
N ILE A 256 9.36 2.50 18.69
CA ILE A 256 9.18 2.05 20.08
C ILE A 256 10.51 2.05 20.83
N ALA A 257 11.57 1.50 20.21
CA ALA A 257 12.90 1.45 20.83
C ALA A 257 13.51 2.84 21.10
N HIS A 258 12.99 3.90 20.46
CA HIS A 258 13.43 5.28 20.61
C HIS A 258 12.37 6.17 21.29
N GLY A 259 11.40 5.60 21.98
CA GLY A 259 10.49 6.34 22.88
C GLY A 259 9.17 6.80 22.27
N ALA A 260 8.77 6.28 21.11
CA ALA A 260 7.40 6.43 20.64
C ALA A 260 6.43 5.57 21.47
N GLU A 261 5.20 6.07 21.64
CA GLU A 261 4.06 5.29 22.13
C GLU A 261 3.11 5.01 20.96
N ILE A 262 2.72 3.75 20.78
CA ILE A 262 1.70 3.33 19.80
C ILE A 262 0.48 2.85 20.58
N ARG A 263 -0.66 3.52 20.40
CA ARG A 263 -1.94 3.14 21.00
C ARG A 263 -2.86 2.60 19.93
N ALA A 264 -3.05 1.29 19.95
CA ALA A 264 -4.04 0.60 19.13
C ALA A 264 -5.46 0.82 19.67
N ASP A 265 -6.45 0.45 18.87
CA ASP A 265 -7.87 0.51 19.20
C ASP A 265 -8.29 1.93 19.68
N CYS A 266 -7.71 2.96 19.06
CA CYS A 266 -7.91 4.37 19.34
C CYS A 266 -8.42 5.09 18.09
N MET A 267 -9.75 5.27 17.98
CA MET A 267 -10.37 5.98 16.86
C MET A 267 -10.29 7.49 17.10
N VAL A 268 -9.49 8.21 16.31
CA VAL A 268 -9.45 9.67 16.36
C VAL A 268 -10.71 10.24 15.70
N THR A 269 -11.40 11.12 16.42
CA THR A 269 -12.70 11.66 16.02
C THR A 269 -12.64 13.11 15.56
N ALA A 270 -11.67 13.89 16.06
CA ALA A 270 -11.45 15.27 15.65
C ALA A 270 -10.01 15.73 15.93
N VAL A 271 -9.51 16.61 15.07
CA VAL A 271 -8.33 17.44 15.35
C VAL A 271 -8.79 18.74 15.98
N GLU A 272 -8.31 19.04 17.19
CA GLU A 272 -8.72 20.23 17.93
C GLU A 272 -7.93 21.46 17.49
N PHE A 273 -8.65 22.49 17.07
CA PHE A 273 -8.09 23.78 16.64
C PHE A 273 -8.55 24.90 17.57
N ASP A 274 -7.59 25.63 18.15
CA ASP A 274 -7.89 26.80 18.95
C ASP A 274 -7.90 28.06 18.07
N ASP A 275 -9.08 28.65 17.88
CA ASP A 275 -9.25 29.86 17.07
C ASP A 275 -8.49 31.08 17.65
N ALA A 276 -8.21 31.11 18.96
CA ALA A 276 -7.51 32.23 19.60
C ALA A 276 -6.01 32.22 19.31
N SER A 277 -5.33 31.07 19.49
CA SER A 277 -3.91 30.92 19.14
C SER A 277 -3.67 30.68 17.65
N GLY A 278 -4.71 30.26 16.91
CA GLY A 278 -4.61 29.90 15.50
C GLY A 278 -3.82 28.60 15.27
N ARG A 279 -3.77 27.70 16.26
CA ARG A 279 -2.99 26.45 16.23
C ARG A 279 -3.84 25.25 16.62
N VAL A 280 -3.41 24.07 16.18
CA VAL A 280 -3.91 22.81 16.73
C VAL A 280 -3.44 22.63 18.17
N THR A 281 -4.22 21.94 19.00
CA THR A 281 -3.88 21.68 20.41
C THR A 281 -3.81 20.19 20.77
N GLY A 282 -4.16 19.33 19.82
CA GLY A 282 -4.17 17.88 19.99
C GLY A 282 -5.31 17.23 19.20
N VAL A 283 -5.70 16.03 19.62
CA VAL A 283 -6.78 15.26 18.98
C VAL A 283 -7.70 14.62 20.01
N ARG A 284 -9.01 14.62 19.72
CA ARG A 284 -9.98 13.80 20.43
C ARG A 284 -10.04 12.42 19.83
N TYR A 285 -10.18 11.41 20.67
CA TYR A 285 -10.23 10.02 20.24
C TYR A 285 -11.09 9.18 21.18
N ILE A 286 -11.60 8.06 20.69
CA ILE A 286 -12.34 7.08 21.46
C ILE A 286 -11.45 5.86 21.69
N HIS A 287 -11.39 5.42 22.94
CA HIS A 287 -10.72 4.19 23.36
C HIS A 287 -11.54 3.52 24.45
N ASP A 288 -11.82 2.22 24.31
CA ASP A 288 -12.71 1.45 25.19
C ASP A 288 -14.08 2.12 25.39
N GLY A 289 -14.65 2.65 24.31
CA GLY A 289 -15.95 3.34 24.31
C GLY A 289 -15.97 4.69 25.04
N SER A 290 -14.82 5.17 25.52
CA SER A 290 -14.70 6.45 26.22
C SER A 290 -13.97 7.49 25.38
N GLU A 291 -14.50 8.71 25.32
CA GLU A 291 -13.82 9.84 24.69
C GLU A 291 -12.65 10.33 25.55
N ARG A 292 -11.53 10.60 24.89
CA ARG A 292 -10.27 11.09 25.45
C ARG A 292 -9.68 12.18 24.58
N MET A 293 -8.70 12.90 25.11
CA MET A 293 -7.98 13.96 24.40
C MET A 293 -6.49 13.77 24.62
N GLN A 294 -5.71 13.68 23.55
CA GLN A 294 -4.24 13.73 23.63
C GLN A 294 -3.78 15.11 23.18
N ARG A 295 -3.21 15.88 24.11
CA ARG A 295 -2.62 17.19 23.81
C ARG A 295 -1.31 17.03 23.04
N ALA A 296 -1.06 17.92 22.08
CA ALA A 296 0.18 17.93 21.31
C ALA A 296 0.53 19.31 20.75
N ASP A 297 1.82 19.56 20.57
CA ASP A 297 2.33 20.77 19.92
C ASP A 297 2.15 20.74 18.38
N ALA A 298 2.09 19.53 17.81
CA ALA A 298 1.81 19.28 16.40
C ALA A 298 0.94 18.03 16.22
N VAL A 299 0.19 17.98 15.11
CA VAL A 299 -0.62 16.84 14.70
C VAL A 299 -0.27 16.48 13.26
N ALA A 300 0.02 15.20 12.99
CA ALA A 300 0.15 14.65 11.66
C ALA A 300 -0.99 13.66 11.39
N VAL A 301 -1.74 13.88 10.31
CA VAL A 301 -2.83 12.99 9.91
C VAL A 301 -2.34 12.05 8.81
N ALA A 302 -2.37 10.74 9.08
CA ALA A 302 -1.86 9.68 8.20
C ALA A 302 -2.89 8.53 8.04
N GLY A 303 -4.18 8.87 8.01
CA GLY A 303 -5.30 7.95 7.85
C GLY A 303 -5.62 7.60 6.39
N TYR A 304 -4.60 7.37 5.55
CA TYR A 304 -4.73 7.05 4.11
C TYR A 304 -5.67 7.96 3.28
N SER A 305 -6.02 7.57 2.06
CA SER A 305 -6.76 8.39 1.09
C SER A 305 -8.22 8.68 1.46
N ILE A 306 -8.83 7.91 2.36
CA ILE A 306 -10.24 8.06 2.73
C ILE A 306 -10.42 8.64 4.14
N GLU A 307 -9.76 8.08 5.16
CA GLU A 307 -9.98 8.53 6.53
C GLU A 307 -9.25 9.85 6.84
N THR A 308 -8.17 10.20 6.12
CA THR A 308 -7.55 11.54 6.24
C THR A 308 -8.53 12.65 5.86
N PRO A 309 -9.11 12.69 4.63
CA PRO A 309 -10.09 13.71 4.31
C PRO A 309 -11.36 13.60 5.17
N ARG A 310 -11.83 12.39 5.51
CA ARG A 310 -12.98 12.21 6.42
C ARG A 310 -12.74 12.88 7.78
N LEU A 311 -11.58 12.66 8.40
CA LEU A 311 -11.24 13.27 9.68
C LEU A 311 -11.13 14.80 9.58
N LEU A 312 -10.44 15.30 8.55
CA LEU A 312 -10.28 16.75 8.35
C LEU A 312 -11.63 17.44 8.10
N LEU A 313 -12.51 16.83 7.32
CA LEU A 313 -13.86 17.35 7.05
C LEU A 313 -14.77 17.33 8.28
N ASN A 314 -14.62 16.33 9.16
CA ASN A 314 -15.33 16.28 10.44
C ASN A 314 -14.74 17.21 11.52
N SER A 315 -13.49 17.64 11.36
CA SER A 315 -12.80 18.54 12.30
C SER A 315 -13.14 20.00 11.97
N THR A 316 -14.14 20.57 12.63
CA THR A 316 -14.61 21.95 12.36
C THR A 316 -14.27 22.92 13.47
N SER A 317 -14.11 24.21 13.12
CA SER A 317 -13.96 25.32 14.08
C SER A 317 -14.66 26.57 13.53
N LYS A 318 -14.63 27.71 14.26
CA LYS A 318 -15.18 28.97 13.71
C LYS A 318 -14.42 29.41 12.46
N ARG A 319 -13.09 29.22 12.43
CA ARG A 319 -12.26 29.50 11.25
C ARG A 319 -12.44 28.49 10.12
N PHE A 320 -12.80 27.25 10.46
CA PHE A 320 -12.92 26.14 9.52
C PHE A 320 -14.31 25.48 9.59
N PRO A 321 -15.38 26.17 9.16
CA PRO A 321 -16.75 25.67 9.27
C PRO A 321 -17.06 24.48 8.35
N HIS A 322 -16.21 24.22 7.35
CA HIS A 322 -16.37 23.16 6.34
C HIS A 322 -15.23 22.14 6.38
N GLY A 323 -14.58 22.00 7.54
CA GLY A 323 -13.46 21.11 7.76
C GLY A 323 -12.11 21.81 7.86
N LEU A 324 -11.26 21.29 8.72
CA LEU A 324 -9.91 21.78 8.99
C LEU A 324 -9.10 21.82 7.70
N ALA A 325 -8.41 22.94 7.46
CA ALA A 325 -7.63 23.21 6.24
C ALA A 325 -8.44 23.23 4.93
N ASN A 326 -9.77 23.18 4.96
CA ASN A 326 -10.60 23.11 3.75
C ASN A 326 -11.13 24.46 3.25
N GLN A 327 -10.38 25.55 3.42
CA GLN A 327 -10.84 26.90 3.03
C GLN A 327 -10.99 27.10 1.52
N ASN A 328 -10.26 26.31 0.72
CA ASN A 328 -10.29 26.35 -0.75
C ASN A 328 -11.03 25.13 -1.36
N ASP A 329 -11.82 24.40 -0.55
CA ASP A 329 -12.56 23.20 -0.96
C ASP A 329 -11.71 22.15 -1.69
N GLN A 330 -10.49 21.91 -1.22
CA GLN A 330 -9.57 20.92 -1.81
C GLN A 330 -9.54 19.61 -1.03
N VAL A 331 -9.90 19.62 0.27
CA VAL A 331 -9.85 18.41 1.09
C VAL A 331 -10.83 17.39 0.53
N GLY A 332 -10.29 16.21 0.21
CA GLY A 332 -11.03 15.09 -0.34
C GLY A 332 -11.22 15.12 -1.84
N ARG A 333 -10.87 16.18 -2.58
CA ARG A 333 -10.98 16.20 -4.06
C ARG A 333 -9.84 15.44 -4.74
N CYS A 334 -10.04 15.16 -6.04
CA CYS A 334 -9.06 14.53 -6.92
C CYS A 334 -8.61 13.15 -6.41
N VAL A 335 -9.55 12.38 -5.85
CA VAL A 335 -9.27 11.00 -5.46
C VAL A 335 -8.94 10.21 -6.72
N MET A 336 -7.73 9.67 -6.75
CA MET A 336 -7.27 8.79 -7.81
C MET A 336 -7.26 7.35 -7.32
N VAL A 337 -7.65 6.44 -8.21
CA VAL A 337 -7.39 5.01 -8.11
C VAL A 337 -6.63 4.60 -9.38
N GLN A 338 -6.04 3.41 -9.37
CA GLN A 338 -5.45 2.85 -10.58
C GLN A 338 -6.46 1.97 -11.29
N GLY A 339 -6.54 2.10 -12.62
CA GLY A 339 -7.29 1.16 -13.43
C GLY A 339 -6.58 -0.19 -13.38
N ALA A 340 -7.27 -1.22 -12.91
CA ALA A 340 -6.65 -2.52 -12.65
C ALA A 340 -7.27 -3.66 -13.47
N PRO A 341 -7.39 -3.55 -14.81
CA PRO A 341 -7.81 -4.70 -15.59
C PRO A 341 -6.76 -5.81 -15.47
N HIS A 342 -7.25 -7.04 -15.38
CA HIS A 342 -6.43 -8.24 -15.42
C HIS A 342 -6.93 -9.17 -16.52
N VAL A 343 -6.06 -10.08 -16.93
CA VAL A 343 -6.37 -11.21 -17.78
C VAL A 343 -5.76 -12.44 -17.13
N ALA A 344 -6.56 -13.47 -16.94
CA ALA A 344 -6.04 -14.78 -16.54
C ALA A 344 -5.91 -15.65 -17.79
N ALA A 345 -4.84 -16.44 -17.88
CA ALA A 345 -4.61 -17.36 -18.97
C ALA A 345 -4.34 -18.76 -18.47
N ARG A 346 -4.84 -19.76 -19.21
CA ARG A 346 -4.70 -21.18 -18.88
C ARG A 346 -3.65 -21.85 -19.75
N PHE A 347 -2.78 -22.62 -19.11
CA PHE A 347 -1.70 -23.36 -19.75
C PHE A 347 -1.84 -24.88 -19.52
N PRO A 348 -1.25 -25.74 -20.38
CA PRO A 348 -1.29 -27.18 -20.17
C PRO A 348 -0.49 -27.61 -18.93
N GLU A 349 0.65 -26.97 -18.66
CA GLU A 349 1.45 -27.19 -17.47
C GLU A 349 0.87 -26.45 -16.25
N GLU A 350 1.23 -26.91 -15.05
CA GLU A 350 0.85 -26.20 -13.81
C GLU A 350 1.65 -24.90 -13.67
N ALA A 351 0.96 -23.76 -13.71
CA ALA A 351 1.52 -22.43 -13.47
C ALA A 351 1.62 -22.08 -11.98
N ARG A 352 0.69 -22.58 -11.16
CA ARG A 352 0.59 -22.35 -9.70
C ARG A 352 0.75 -20.88 -9.31
N MET A 353 -0.07 -19.99 -9.89
CA MET A 353 0.01 -18.52 -9.70
C MET A 353 -0.07 -18.00 -8.25
N TYR A 354 -0.43 -18.85 -7.29
CA TYR A 354 -0.35 -18.54 -5.85
C TYR A 354 1.06 -18.71 -5.26
N LYS A 355 2.07 -19.05 -6.07
CA LYS A 355 3.47 -19.10 -5.64
C LYS A 355 4.16 -17.78 -5.99
N MET A 356 5.27 -17.52 -5.30
CA MET A 356 6.05 -16.28 -5.40
C MET A 356 5.32 -15.03 -4.86
N PRO A 357 6.04 -13.92 -4.63
CA PRO A 357 5.38 -12.63 -4.40
C PRO A 357 4.54 -12.26 -5.62
N PRO A 358 3.29 -11.78 -5.45
CA PRO A 358 2.41 -11.48 -6.57
C PRO A 358 3.00 -10.58 -7.67
N PRO A 359 3.75 -9.49 -7.39
CA PRO A 359 4.35 -8.66 -8.44
C PRO A 359 5.65 -9.29 -8.95
N GLU A 360 5.56 -10.55 -9.38
CA GLU A 360 6.67 -11.41 -9.72
C GLU A 360 7.44 -10.88 -10.94
N ILE A 361 6.72 -10.64 -12.04
CA ILE A 361 7.22 -9.96 -13.24
C ILE A 361 6.40 -8.71 -13.52
N SER A 362 7.05 -7.70 -14.07
CA SER A 362 6.48 -6.39 -14.36
C SER A 362 7.09 -5.74 -15.62
N SER A 363 6.37 -4.79 -16.20
CA SER A 363 6.86 -3.92 -17.28
C SER A 363 6.31 -2.51 -17.16
N GLU A 364 7.18 -1.51 -17.28
CA GLU A 364 6.80 -0.09 -17.38
C GLU A 364 7.03 0.46 -18.80
N GLN A 365 7.11 -0.42 -19.80
CA GLN A 365 7.32 -0.02 -21.19
C GLN A 365 6.22 0.90 -21.74
N PHE A 366 5.01 0.81 -21.17
CA PHE A 366 3.85 1.60 -21.58
C PHE A 366 3.54 2.77 -20.64
N TYR A 367 4.45 3.12 -19.73
CA TYR A 367 4.23 4.09 -18.65
C TYR A 367 4.10 5.54 -19.14
N GLU A 368 5.04 6.00 -19.97
CA GLU A 368 5.07 7.37 -20.50
C GLU A 368 3.98 7.59 -21.55
N THR A 369 3.52 8.82 -21.74
CA THR A 369 2.59 9.17 -22.83
C THR A 369 3.17 8.83 -24.21
N ASP A 370 2.34 8.23 -25.07
CA ASP A 370 2.61 8.09 -26.51
C ASP A 370 1.40 8.65 -27.28
N PRO A 371 1.55 9.77 -28.01
CA PRO A 371 0.47 10.39 -28.76
C PRO A 371 -0.23 9.45 -29.75
N ALA A 372 0.44 8.40 -30.23
CA ALA A 372 -0.14 7.44 -31.17
C ALA A 372 -1.22 6.54 -30.54
N ARG A 373 -1.28 6.42 -29.20
CA ARG A 373 -2.26 5.56 -28.50
C ARG A 373 -3.62 6.23 -28.28
N GLY A 374 -3.72 7.55 -28.45
CA GLY A 374 -4.98 8.29 -28.31
C GLY A 374 -5.45 8.53 -26.87
N PHE A 375 -4.55 8.38 -25.89
CA PHE A 375 -4.71 8.78 -24.50
C PHE A 375 -3.36 9.28 -23.95
N VAL A 376 -3.40 10.10 -22.91
CA VAL A 376 -2.22 10.56 -22.18
C VAL A 376 -1.97 9.66 -20.98
N ARG A 377 -0.71 9.66 -20.52
CA ARG A 377 -0.20 8.75 -19.50
C ARG A 377 -0.30 7.30 -19.95
N GLY A 378 -0.06 6.38 -19.03
CA GLY A 378 0.15 4.99 -19.38
C GLY A 378 -0.22 4.03 -18.28
N PHE A 379 0.44 2.88 -18.32
CA PHE A 379 0.23 1.81 -17.36
C PHE A 379 1.50 1.00 -17.16
N ALA A 380 1.59 0.35 -16.01
CA ALA A 380 2.55 -0.70 -15.74
C ALA A 380 1.85 -2.06 -15.82
N ILE A 381 2.49 -3.06 -16.41
CA ILE A 381 2.07 -4.46 -16.31
C ILE A 381 2.69 -5.04 -15.05
N GLN A 382 1.93 -5.86 -14.31
CA GLN A 382 2.45 -6.64 -13.20
C GLN A 382 1.76 -8.00 -13.12
N THR A 383 2.44 -8.99 -12.57
CA THR A 383 1.76 -10.23 -12.18
C THR A 383 0.77 -9.97 -11.05
N VAL A 384 -0.34 -10.71 -11.09
CA VAL A 384 -1.28 -10.80 -9.99
C VAL A 384 -1.39 -12.29 -9.64
N GLY A 385 -1.46 -12.62 -8.35
CA GLY A 385 -1.57 -14.00 -7.88
C GLY A 385 -2.84 -14.20 -7.06
N PRO A 386 -4.04 -14.20 -7.68
CA PRO A 386 -5.27 -14.35 -6.93
C PRO A 386 -5.32 -15.74 -6.28
N LEU A 387 -5.65 -15.76 -5.00
CA LEU A 387 -5.90 -17.00 -4.27
C LEU A 387 -7.23 -17.63 -4.72
N PRO A 388 -7.55 -18.89 -4.36
CA PRO A 388 -8.70 -19.60 -4.93
C PRO A 388 -10.06 -18.90 -4.79
N ILE A 389 -10.34 -18.19 -3.70
CA ILE A 389 -11.61 -17.47 -3.52
C ILE A 389 -11.66 -16.25 -4.43
N GLU A 390 -10.60 -15.43 -4.46
CA GLU A 390 -10.48 -14.29 -5.37
C GLU A 390 -10.56 -14.72 -6.84
N HIS A 391 -9.87 -15.80 -7.22
CA HIS A 391 -9.98 -16.35 -8.58
C HIS A 391 -11.40 -16.84 -8.90
N ALA A 392 -12.07 -17.50 -7.95
CA ALA A 392 -13.47 -17.87 -8.13
C ALA A 392 -14.37 -16.64 -8.35
N GLN A 393 -14.13 -15.54 -7.62
CA GLN A 393 -14.84 -14.27 -7.83
C GLN A 393 -14.59 -13.71 -9.24
N HIS A 394 -13.37 -13.81 -9.76
CA HIS A 394 -13.08 -13.41 -11.14
C HIS A 394 -13.83 -14.29 -12.16
N VAL A 395 -13.82 -15.61 -11.98
CA VAL A 395 -14.56 -16.55 -12.85
C VAL A 395 -16.07 -16.24 -12.85
N LEU A 396 -16.63 -15.96 -11.66
CA LEU A 396 -18.01 -15.51 -11.49
C LEU A 396 -18.30 -14.19 -12.19
N GLY A 397 -17.38 -13.22 -12.08
CA GLY A 397 -17.48 -11.92 -12.74
C GLY A 397 -17.54 -12.02 -14.27
N HIS A 398 -16.97 -13.07 -14.85
CA HIS A 398 -17.08 -13.39 -16.28
C HIS A 398 -18.36 -14.18 -16.64
N GLY A 399 -19.30 -14.32 -15.70
CA GLY A 399 -20.59 -14.95 -15.92
C GLY A 399 -20.57 -16.49 -15.86
N HIS A 400 -19.45 -17.10 -15.47
CA HIS A 400 -19.36 -18.55 -15.34
C HIS A 400 -19.91 -19.03 -13.99
N TRP A 401 -20.99 -19.81 -14.02
CA TRP A 401 -21.63 -20.40 -12.84
C TRP A 401 -21.75 -21.93 -12.94
N GLY A 402 -22.02 -22.60 -11.81
CA GLY A 402 -22.37 -24.02 -11.76
C GLY A 402 -21.24 -24.93 -12.26
N GLN A 403 -21.50 -25.72 -13.30
CA GLN A 403 -20.52 -26.66 -13.84
C GLN A 403 -19.32 -25.95 -14.48
N ALA A 404 -19.53 -24.79 -15.12
CA ALA A 404 -18.45 -24.01 -15.71
C ALA A 404 -17.48 -23.53 -14.63
N LEU A 405 -17.98 -22.88 -13.58
CA LEU A 405 -17.17 -22.47 -12.42
C LEU A 405 -16.37 -23.65 -11.85
N ARG A 406 -16.99 -24.81 -11.67
CA ARG A 406 -16.28 -26.01 -11.19
C ARG A 406 -15.18 -26.47 -12.14
N ALA A 407 -15.34 -26.33 -13.45
CA ALA A 407 -14.29 -26.67 -14.41
C ALA A 407 -13.11 -25.71 -14.33
N TYR A 408 -13.36 -24.40 -14.35
CA TYR A 408 -12.32 -23.36 -14.17
C TYR A 408 -11.55 -23.56 -12.86
N MET A 409 -12.26 -23.80 -11.75
CA MET A 409 -11.64 -23.98 -10.44
C MET A 409 -10.87 -25.31 -10.28
N ARG A 410 -11.22 -26.37 -11.02
CA ARG A 410 -10.40 -27.60 -11.06
C ARG A 410 -9.05 -27.35 -11.71
N ASP A 411 -9.02 -26.45 -12.68
CA ASP A 411 -7.81 -26.06 -13.40
C ASP A 411 -7.08 -24.91 -12.71
N TYR A 412 -7.45 -24.48 -11.49
CA TYR A 412 -6.83 -23.33 -10.79
C TYR A 412 -5.29 -23.30 -10.85
N ASN A 413 -4.64 -24.46 -10.70
CA ASN A 413 -3.17 -24.56 -10.76
C ASN A 413 -2.56 -24.35 -12.15
N HIS A 414 -3.38 -24.32 -13.19
CA HIS A 414 -3.01 -24.11 -14.59
C HIS A 414 -3.24 -22.66 -15.05
N TRP A 415 -3.83 -21.81 -14.21
CA TRP A 415 -4.04 -20.40 -14.49
C TRP A 415 -2.86 -19.56 -14.02
N TYR A 416 -2.59 -18.51 -14.79
CA TYR A 416 -1.67 -17.43 -14.44
C TYR A 416 -2.31 -16.09 -14.78
N THR A 417 -2.12 -15.07 -13.93
CA THR A 417 -2.80 -13.78 -14.08
C THR A 417 -1.81 -12.65 -14.25
N LEU A 418 -2.01 -11.86 -15.30
CA LEU A 418 -1.35 -10.57 -15.45
C LEU A 418 -2.41 -9.51 -15.17
N GLY A 419 -2.01 -8.47 -14.46
CA GLY A 419 -2.76 -7.25 -14.27
C GLY A 419 -1.99 -6.07 -14.82
N VAL A 420 -2.66 -4.93 -14.86
CA VAL A 420 -1.99 -3.66 -15.09
C VAL A 420 -2.38 -2.67 -14.00
N LEU A 421 -1.58 -1.62 -13.87
CA LEU A 421 -1.85 -0.45 -13.08
C LEU A 421 -1.90 0.75 -14.05
N CYS A 422 -3.09 1.09 -14.53
CA CYS A 422 -3.34 2.25 -15.36
C CYS A 422 -3.39 3.52 -14.50
N GLU A 423 -2.65 4.54 -14.90
CA GLU A 423 -2.84 5.89 -14.36
C GLU A 423 -4.19 6.44 -14.85
N LEU A 424 -5.05 6.82 -13.91
CA LEU A 424 -6.34 7.46 -14.18
C LEU A 424 -6.28 8.92 -13.72
N LEU A 425 -6.89 9.82 -14.50
CA LEU A 425 -6.68 11.25 -14.32
C LEU A 425 -7.31 11.80 -13.03
N PRO A 426 -6.72 12.83 -12.40
CA PRO A 426 -7.25 13.47 -11.20
C PRO A 426 -8.45 14.36 -11.54
N LEU A 427 -9.67 13.80 -11.44
CA LEU A 427 -10.91 14.56 -11.63
C LEU A 427 -11.35 15.23 -10.31
N PRO A 428 -11.61 16.56 -10.28
CA PRO A 428 -12.01 17.26 -9.05
C PRO A 428 -13.32 16.76 -8.42
N GLU A 429 -14.21 16.20 -9.21
CA GLU A 429 -15.47 15.56 -8.82
C GLU A 429 -15.27 14.19 -8.17
N ASN A 430 -14.17 13.50 -8.46
CA ASN A 430 -13.79 12.30 -7.73
C ASN A 430 -13.34 12.72 -6.35
N ARG A 431 -14.19 12.50 -5.34
CA ARG A 431 -13.95 13.07 -4.02
C ARG A 431 -14.48 12.26 -2.85
N VAL A 432 -13.80 12.41 -1.71
CA VAL A 432 -14.32 12.04 -0.39
C VAL A 432 -15.07 13.22 0.21
N THR A 433 -16.28 12.95 0.67
CA THR A 433 -17.11 13.83 1.50
C THR A 433 -17.55 13.08 2.76
N VAL A 434 -18.27 13.77 3.65
CA VAL A 434 -18.85 13.16 4.85
C VAL A 434 -20.37 13.11 4.73
N SER A 435 -20.98 12.00 5.16
CA SER A 435 -22.43 11.82 5.08
C SER A 435 -23.17 12.73 6.06
N SER A 436 -24.30 13.32 5.65
CA SER A 436 -25.19 14.05 6.55
C SER A 436 -26.15 13.16 7.33
N GLU A 437 -26.31 11.90 6.93
CA GLU A 437 -27.36 11.00 7.42
C GLU A 437 -26.79 9.77 8.14
N VAL A 438 -25.67 9.24 7.64
CA VAL A 438 -25.06 8.00 8.12
C VAL A 438 -23.86 8.31 9.00
N LYS A 439 -23.83 7.69 10.17
CA LYS A 439 -22.76 7.79 11.16
C LYS A 439 -22.26 6.40 11.51
N ASP A 440 -20.99 6.30 11.83
CA ASP A 440 -20.37 5.05 12.26
C ASP A 440 -20.76 4.70 13.73
N GLN A 441 -20.22 3.59 14.22
CA GLN A 441 -20.40 3.11 15.59
C GLN A 441 -19.96 4.11 16.68
N ASN A 442 -19.16 5.11 16.32
CA ASN A 442 -18.65 6.15 17.20
C ASN A 442 -19.43 7.47 17.07
N GLY A 443 -20.50 7.50 16.26
CA GLY A 443 -21.30 8.69 16.01
C GLY A 443 -20.66 9.70 15.06
N ILE A 444 -19.60 9.32 14.35
CA ILE A 444 -18.87 10.15 13.39
C ILE A 444 -19.49 9.94 12.01
N PRO A 445 -19.84 11.01 11.27
CA PRO A 445 -20.23 10.91 9.87
C PRO A 445 -19.31 10.01 9.05
N VAL A 446 -19.87 9.01 8.37
CA VAL A 446 -19.10 8.10 7.51
C VAL A 446 -18.59 8.82 6.27
N ALA A 447 -17.50 8.31 5.69
CA ALA A 447 -17.03 8.81 4.41
C ALA A 447 -17.99 8.42 3.28
N ARG A 448 -18.17 9.32 2.32
CA ARG A 448 -18.72 9.05 1.00
C ARG A 448 -17.63 9.29 -0.04
N MET A 449 -17.29 8.26 -0.82
CA MET A 449 -16.36 8.36 -1.94
C MET A 449 -17.13 8.30 -3.25
N ASP A 450 -17.19 9.42 -3.97
CA ASP A 450 -17.72 9.48 -5.33
C ASP A 450 -16.57 9.32 -6.33
N TYR A 451 -16.74 8.44 -7.32
CA TYR A 451 -15.74 8.17 -8.34
C TYR A 451 -16.37 7.90 -9.72
N SER A 452 -15.77 8.49 -10.75
CA SER A 452 -16.12 8.34 -12.15
C SER A 452 -14.84 8.30 -13.00
N GLN A 453 -14.91 7.64 -14.15
CA GLN A 453 -13.83 7.60 -15.14
C GLN A 453 -14.13 8.59 -16.28
N CYS A 454 -13.09 9.18 -16.85
CA CYS A 454 -13.22 9.99 -18.08
C CYS A 454 -12.96 9.15 -19.36
N GLU A 455 -13.01 9.78 -20.53
CA GLU A 455 -12.74 9.08 -21.80
C GLU A 455 -11.27 8.61 -21.91
N ASN A 456 -10.32 9.41 -21.39
CA ASN A 456 -8.89 9.05 -21.36
C ASN A 456 -8.67 7.74 -20.59
N ASP A 457 -9.25 7.65 -19.40
CA ASP A 457 -9.16 6.50 -18.50
C ASP A 457 -9.66 5.22 -19.18
N ARG A 458 -10.83 5.29 -19.84
CA ARG A 458 -11.43 4.15 -20.54
C ARG A 458 -10.57 3.68 -21.71
N LYS A 459 -9.96 4.61 -22.47
CA LYS A 459 -9.02 4.27 -23.55
C LYS A 459 -7.74 3.62 -23.03
N ASN A 460 -7.17 4.14 -21.95
CA ASN A 460 -5.99 3.58 -21.30
C ASN A 460 -6.27 2.13 -20.83
N ILE A 461 -7.37 1.92 -20.09
CA ILE A 461 -7.81 0.59 -19.61
C ILE A 461 -8.04 -0.38 -20.77
N ALA A 462 -8.71 0.05 -21.83
CA ALA A 462 -9.00 -0.80 -22.99
C ALA A 462 -7.71 -1.25 -23.71
N PHE A 463 -6.77 -0.33 -23.94
CA PHE A 463 -5.48 -0.63 -24.55
C PHE A 463 -4.67 -1.60 -23.68
N ALA A 464 -4.64 -1.36 -22.37
CA ALA A 464 -3.90 -2.20 -21.45
C ALA A 464 -4.48 -3.62 -21.38
N LYS A 465 -5.82 -3.77 -21.35
CA LYS A 465 -6.49 -5.07 -21.39
C LYS A 465 -6.18 -5.84 -22.70
N GLN A 466 -6.16 -5.15 -23.83
CA GLN A 466 -5.79 -5.78 -25.11
C GLN A 466 -4.34 -6.24 -25.10
N THR A 467 -3.42 -5.41 -24.59
CA THR A 467 -1.99 -5.75 -24.47
C THR A 467 -1.78 -7.04 -23.66
N LEU A 468 -2.51 -7.21 -22.55
CA LEU A 468 -2.43 -8.45 -21.76
C LEU A 468 -2.90 -9.69 -22.54
N LYS A 469 -3.97 -9.56 -23.33
CA LYS A 469 -4.47 -10.66 -24.17
C LYS A 469 -3.45 -11.04 -25.23
N ASP A 470 -2.87 -10.06 -25.92
CA ASP A 470 -1.87 -10.28 -26.96
C ASP A 470 -0.65 -11.02 -26.41
N ILE A 471 -0.18 -10.65 -25.20
CA ILE A 471 0.91 -11.35 -24.50
C ILE A 471 0.58 -12.82 -24.30
N TYR A 472 -0.64 -13.14 -23.84
CA TYR A 472 -1.03 -14.51 -23.57
C TYR A 472 -1.31 -15.33 -24.82
N GLU A 473 -1.89 -14.74 -25.86
CA GLU A 473 -2.04 -15.37 -27.17
C GLU A 473 -0.66 -15.73 -27.75
N ALA A 474 0.29 -14.80 -27.71
CA ALA A 474 1.68 -15.04 -28.11
C ALA A 474 2.38 -16.07 -27.20
N GLY A 475 2.00 -16.13 -25.93
CA GLY A 475 2.46 -17.10 -24.93
C GLY A 475 1.88 -18.50 -25.09
N GLY A 476 0.91 -18.71 -25.99
CA GLY A 476 0.30 -20.02 -26.23
C GLY A 476 -0.77 -20.42 -25.22
N ALA A 477 -1.45 -19.45 -24.62
CA ALA A 477 -2.60 -19.71 -23.76
C ALA A 477 -3.69 -20.52 -24.48
N GLN A 478 -4.24 -21.52 -23.81
CA GLN A 478 -5.34 -22.35 -24.33
C GLN A 478 -6.71 -21.69 -24.15
N ASP A 479 -6.80 -20.80 -23.16
CA ASP A 479 -8.00 -20.07 -22.76
C ASP A 479 -7.60 -18.80 -22.00
N THR A 480 -8.47 -17.79 -22.02
CA THR A 480 -8.28 -16.52 -21.30
C THR A 480 -9.58 -16.05 -20.68
N LEU A 481 -9.52 -15.54 -19.45
CA LEU A 481 -10.60 -14.85 -18.74
C LEU A 481 -10.36 -13.34 -18.73
#